data_AF-A0A662V1C0-F1
#
_entry.id   AF-A0A662V1C0-F1
#
_cell.length_a   1.000
_cell.length_b   1.000
_cell.length_c   1.000
_cell.angle_alpha   90.00
_cell.angle_beta   90.00
_cell.angle_gamma   90.00
#
_symmetry.space_group_name_H-M   'P 1'
#
loop_
_entity.id
_entity.type
_entity.pdbx_description
1 polymer ?
#
loop_
_entity_poly.entity_id
_entity_poly.type
_entity_poly.pdbx_seq_one_letter_code
_entity_poly.pdbx_strand_id
1 'polypeptide(L)'
;MSTLPPELEELKHLINLAIHIEGPSSWIVRGFIENVDEYVLDTISLILDENLSEDLEYEILEDKTLCDISPEEKDCKDTLLIAIYFDGDTDPLAYIIFNRKLGDNTYIFKLRKIILTKYQV
;
A
#
# COMPACT_ATOMS: atom_id res chain seq x y z
N MET A 1 9.50 19.22 -13.42
CA MET A 1 8.57 18.99 -12.30
C MET A 1 7.39 18.23 -12.87
N SER A 2 7.47 16.90 -12.85
CA SER A 2 6.36 16.05 -13.22
C SER A 2 5.30 16.11 -12.11
N THR A 3 4.17 16.74 -12.41
CA THR A 3 3.00 16.73 -11.55
C THR A 3 2.40 15.34 -11.58
N LEU A 4 2.18 14.75 -10.40
CA LEU A 4 1.35 13.56 -10.26
C LEU A 4 -0.02 13.83 -10.92
N PRO A 5 -0.58 12.88 -11.68
CA PRO A 5 -1.99 12.90 -12.04
C PRO A 5 -2.84 13.24 -10.81
N PRO A 6 -3.87 14.09 -10.94
CA PRO A 6 -4.71 14.50 -9.80
C PRO A 6 -5.27 13.31 -9.02
N GLU A 7 -5.61 12.20 -9.69
CA GLU A 7 -6.10 10.99 -9.03
C GLU A 7 -5.03 10.41 -8.09
N LEU A 8 -3.76 10.38 -8.51
CA LEU A 8 -2.67 9.88 -7.67
C LEU A 8 -2.31 10.81 -6.50
N GLU A 9 -2.62 12.11 -6.61
CA GLU A 9 -2.54 13.03 -5.46
C GLU A 9 -3.62 12.72 -4.43
N GLU A 10 -4.85 12.41 -4.85
CA GLU A 10 -5.94 12.01 -3.96
C GLU A 10 -5.62 10.72 -3.21
N LEU A 11 -4.89 9.79 -3.84
CA LEU A 11 -4.41 8.56 -3.19
C LEU A 11 -3.41 8.81 -2.05
N LYS A 12 -2.83 10.02 -1.90
CA LYS A 12 -2.04 10.33 -0.70
C LYS A 12 -2.90 10.37 0.57
N HIS A 13 -4.21 10.49 0.43
CA HIS A 13 -5.17 10.46 1.53
C HIS A 13 -5.72 9.06 1.83
N LEU A 14 -5.09 8.00 1.28
CA LEU A 14 -5.38 6.62 1.63
C LEU A 14 -5.24 6.34 3.14
N ILE A 15 -5.83 5.22 3.57
CA ILE A 15 -5.98 4.86 4.97
C ILE A 15 -4.61 4.78 5.67
N ASN A 16 -4.52 5.47 6.80
CA ASN A 16 -3.44 5.32 7.76
C ASN A 16 -4.04 4.82 9.08
N LEU A 17 -3.72 3.59 9.46
CA LEU A 17 -4.17 2.96 10.69
C LEU A 17 -2.98 2.51 11.53
N ALA A 18 -3.05 2.81 12.83
CA ALA A 18 -2.13 2.24 13.81
C ALA A 18 -2.95 1.80 15.01
N ILE A 19 -2.81 0.53 15.39
CA ILE A 19 -3.48 -0.06 16.54
C ILE A 19 -2.40 -0.49 17.53
N HIS A 20 -2.63 -0.16 18.79
CA HIS A 20 -1.83 -0.62 19.91
C HIS A 20 -2.77 -1.16 20.99
N ILE A 21 -2.62 -2.43 21.33
CA ILE A 21 -3.47 -3.11 22.32
C ILE A 21 -2.63 -3.35 23.57
N GLU A 22 -3.00 -2.67 24.66
CA GLU A 22 -2.37 -2.87 25.95
C GLU A 22 -2.87 -4.17 26.60
N GLY A 23 -1.94 -5.01 27.05
CA GLY A 23 -2.26 -6.29 27.69
C GLY A 23 -1.30 -7.42 27.29
N PRO A 24 -1.52 -8.64 27.80
CA PRO A 24 -0.72 -9.79 27.40
C PRO A 24 -0.94 -10.11 25.92
N SER A 25 0.13 -10.50 25.22
CA SER A 25 -0.03 -11.10 23.90
C SER A 25 -0.82 -12.39 24.02
N SER A 26 -1.87 -12.51 23.21
CA SER A 26 -2.73 -13.69 23.17
C SER A 26 -3.19 -13.96 21.74
N TRP A 27 -3.59 -15.20 21.48
CA TRP A 27 -4.12 -15.60 20.18
C TRP A 27 -5.39 -14.80 19.79
N ILE A 28 -6.16 -14.32 20.78
CA ILE A 28 -7.35 -13.48 20.56
C ILE A 28 -6.94 -12.12 20.00
N VAL A 29 -5.91 -11.50 20.59
CA VAL A 29 -5.38 -10.20 20.15
C VAL A 29 -4.80 -10.33 18.73
N ARG A 30 -4.07 -11.42 18.45
CA ARG A 30 -3.56 -11.71 17.10
C ARG A 30 -4.69 -11.88 16.09
N GLY A 31 -5.70 -12.71 16.40
CA GLY A 31 -6.84 -12.90 15.51
C GLY A 31 -7.66 -11.62 15.27
N PHE A 32 -7.76 -10.74 16.27
CA PHE A 32 -8.34 -9.42 16.06
C PHE A 32 -7.50 -8.56 15.10
N ILE A 33 -6.18 -8.54 15.27
CA ILE A 33 -5.26 -7.81 14.37
C ILE A 33 -5.36 -8.35 12.94
N GLU A 34 -5.40 -9.67 12.76
CA GLU A 34 -5.58 -10.32 11.45
C GLU A 34 -6.91 -9.91 10.80
N ASN A 35 -8.03 -9.95 11.54
CA ASN A 35 -9.32 -9.50 11.01
C ASN A 35 -9.33 -8.03 10.62
N VAL A 36 -8.64 -7.17 11.39
CA VAL A 36 -8.53 -5.74 11.04
C VAL A 36 -7.67 -5.55 9.80
N ASP A 37 -6.58 -6.30 9.67
CA ASP A 37 -5.71 -6.24 8.50
C ASP A 37 -6.46 -6.66 7.23
N GLU A 38 -7.21 -7.77 7.27
CA GLU A 38 -8.10 -8.18 6.16
C GLU A 38 -9.10 -7.08 5.79
N TYR A 39 -9.80 -6.52 6.78
CA TYR A 39 -10.73 -5.41 6.54
C TYR A 39 -10.07 -4.20 5.88
N VAL A 40 -8.84 -3.86 6.29
CA VAL A 40 -8.09 -2.74 5.72
C VAL A 40 -7.71 -3.02 4.26
N LEU A 41 -7.30 -4.25 3.93
CA LEU A 41 -6.96 -4.62 2.54
C LEU A 41 -8.19 -4.56 1.62
N ASP A 42 -9.34 -5.06 2.07
CA ASP A 42 -10.59 -4.96 1.34
C ASP A 42 -10.98 -3.50 1.11
N THR A 43 -10.85 -2.67 2.15
CA THR A 43 -11.18 -1.24 2.05
C THR A 43 -10.24 -0.51 1.10
N ILE A 44 -8.95 -0.84 1.08
CA ILE A 44 -8.00 -0.23 0.15
C ILE A 44 -8.37 -0.55 -1.30
N SER A 45 -8.75 -1.80 -1.58
CA SER A 45 -9.19 -2.20 -2.92
C SER A 45 -10.40 -1.39 -3.37
N LEU A 46 -11.40 -1.24 -2.49
CA LEU A 46 -12.57 -0.39 -2.76
C LEU A 46 -12.22 1.08 -3.00
N ILE A 47 -11.31 1.65 -2.20
CA ILE A 47 -10.89 3.04 -2.40
C ILE A 47 -10.17 3.20 -3.74
N LEU A 48 -9.33 2.24 -4.13
CA LEU A 48 -8.66 2.28 -5.43
C LEU A 48 -9.67 2.17 -6.57
N ASP A 49 -10.63 1.24 -6.49
CA ASP A 49 -11.71 1.10 -7.47
C ASP A 49 -12.52 2.41 -7.62
N GLU A 50 -12.79 3.13 -6.53
CA GLU A 50 -13.59 4.37 -6.56
C GLU A 50 -12.82 5.62 -7.01
N ASN A 51 -11.50 5.65 -6.85
CA ASN A 51 -10.69 6.86 -7.04
C ASN A 51 -9.78 6.80 -8.27
N LEU A 52 -9.55 5.62 -8.84
CA LEU A 52 -8.83 5.50 -10.10
C LEU A 52 -9.78 5.78 -11.28
N SER A 53 -9.26 6.43 -12.31
CA SER A 53 -9.99 6.62 -13.57
C SER A 53 -10.13 5.31 -14.35
N GLU A 54 -11.11 5.24 -15.25
CA GLU A 54 -11.40 4.03 -16.05
C GLU A 54 -10.22 3.54 -16.90
N ASP A 55 -9.26 4.43 -17.20
CA ASP A 55 -8.06 4.12 -17.97
C ASP A 55 -6.90 3.57 -17.11
N LEU A 56 -7.10 3.47 -15.79
CA LEU A 56 -6.10 3.01 -14.82
C LEU A 56 -6.51 1.70 -14.14
N GLU A 57 -5.56 0.78 -14.04
CA GLU A 57 -5.72 -0.48 -13.31
C GLU A 57 -4.71 -0.56 -12.18
N TYR A 58 -5.00 -1.39 -11.17
CA TYR A 58 -4.05 -1.68 -10.09
C TYR A 58 -3.86 -3.18 -9.87
N GLU A 59 -2.68 -3.49 -9.33
CA GLU A 59 -2.30 -4.85 -8.93
C GLU A 59 -1.61 -4.79 -7.57
N ILE A 60 -2.06 -5.61 -6.62
CA ILE A 60 -1.36 -5.83 -5.35
C ILE A 60 -0.25 -6.85 -5.60
N LEU A 61 1.00 -6.44 -5.40
CA LEU A 61 2.17 -7.25 -5.70
C LEU A 61 2.60 -8.07 -4.47
N GLU A 62 1.97 -9.23 -4.28
CA GLU A 62 2.25 -10.11 -3.12
C GLU A 62 3.65 -10.72 -3.12
N ASP A 63 4.20 -11.00 -4.31
CA ASP A 63 5.50 -11.67 -4.49
C ASP A 63 6.70 -10.71 -4.60
N LYS A 64 6.46 -9.39 -4.50
CA LYS A 64 7.52 -8.38 -4.60
C LYS A 64 7.71 -7.65 -3.29
N THR A 65 8.91 -7.14 -3.10
CA THR A 65 9.29 -6.28 -1.98
C THR A 65 9.67 -4.89 -2.47
N LEU A 66 9.67 -3.91 -1.57
CA LEU A 66 10.09 -2.54 -1.91
C LEU A 66 11.50 -2.49 -2.52
N CYS A 67 12.37 -3.42 -2.14
CA CYS A 67 13.75 -3.49 -2.64
C CYS A 67 13.81 -3.91 -4.12
N ASP A 68 12.82 -4.66 -4.60
CA ASP A 68 12.72 -5.06 -6.00
C ASP A 68 12.36 -3.87 -6.90
N ILE A 69 11.64 -2.89 -6.34
CA ILE A 69 11.19 -1.68 -7.04
C ILE A 69 12.18 -0.52 -6.84
N SER A 70 12.79 -0.41 -5.66
CA SER A 70 13.61 0.71 -5.23
C SER A 70 14.85 0.20 -4.50
N PRO A 71 15.89 -0.28 -5.23
CA PRO A 71 17.06 -0.96 -4.66
C PRO A 71 17.88 -0.14 -3.65
N GLU A 72 17.73 1.18 -3.65
CA GLU A 72 18.40 2.07 -2.70
C GLU A 72 17.78 2.04 -1.28
N GLU A 73 16.60 1.43 -1.13
CA GLU A 73 15.92 1.32 0.15
C GLU A 73 16.65 0.35 1.08
N LYS A 74 16.83 0.77 2.33
CA LYS A 74 17.54 -0.01 3.35
C LYS A 74 16.65 -1.01 4.09
N ASP A 75 15.34 -0.77 4.08
CA ASP A 75 14.36 -1.59 4.78
C ASP A 75 13.11 -1.79 3.93
N CYS A 76 12.89 -3.05 3.53
CA CYS A 76 11.87 -3.44 2.56
C CYS A 76 10.91 -4.49 3.10
N LYS A 77 11.08 -4.90 4.37
CA LYS A 77 10.20 -5.88 5.01
C LYS A 77 8.89 -5.22 5.41
N ASP A 78 7.87 -6.05 5.66
CA ASP A 78 6.58 -5.61 6.19
C ASP A 78 5.97 -4.48 5.33
N THR A 79 6.05 -4.62 4.00
CA THR A 79 5.47 -3.66 3.05
C THR A 79 4.40 -4.29 2.19
N LEU A 80 3.36 -3.53 1.90
CA LEU A 80 2.38 -3.83 0.85
C LEU A 80 2.69 -2.94 -0.34
N LEU A 81 2.72 -3.53 -1.52
CA LEU A 81 3.03 -2.86 -2.77
C LEU A 81 1.83 -2.93 -3.69
N ILE A 82 1.45 -1.80 -4.23
CA ILE A 82 0.37 -1.69 -5.20
C ILE A 82 0.94 -1.00 -6.42
N ALA A 83 0.92 -1.68 -7.56
CA ALA A 83 1.32 -1.11 -8.84
C ALA A 83 0.09 -0.55 -9.54
N ILE A 84 0.24 0.65 -10.13
CA ILE A 84 -0.79 1.32 -10.93
C ILE A 84 -0.31 1.34 -12.37
N TYR A 85 -1.17 0.95 -13.30
CA TYR A 85 -0.89 0.84 -14.73
C TYR A 85 -1.92 1.67 -15.53
N PHE A 86 -1.57 2.04 -16.75
CA PHE A 86 -2.59 2.34 -17.74
C PHE A 86 -3.15 1.04 -18.30
N ASP A 87 -4.43 1.04 -18.71
CA ASP A 87 -5.04 -0.10 -19.37
C ASP A 87 -4.18 -0.57 -20.56
N GLY A 88 -3.82 -1.86 -20.55
CA GLY A 88 -3.00 -2.50 -21.57
C GLY A 88 -1.48 -2.26 -21.48
N ASP A 89 -0.99 -1.46 -20.54
CA ASP A 89 0.45 -1.26 -20.31
C ASP A 89 1.06 -2.39 -19.45
N THR A 90 2.29 -2.80 -19.77
CA THR A 90 3.05 -3.78 -18.96
C THR A 90 3.92 -3.13 -17.89
N ASP A 91 4.28 -1.86 -18.08
CA ASP A 91 5.12 -1.12 -17.16
C ASP A 91 4.22 -0.25 -16.27
N PRO A 92 4.30 -0.38 -14.94
CA PRO A 92 3.48 0.43 -14.05
C PRO A 92 3.86 1.89 -14.20
N LEU A 93 2.86 2.76 -14.10
CA LEU A 93 2.95 4.22 -14.02
C LEU A 93 3.46 4.70 -12.66
N ALA A 94 3.01 4.02 -11.61
CA ALA A 94 3.34 4.34 -10.23
C ALA A 94 3.30 3.10 -9.34
N TYR A 95 4.01 3.18 -8.22
CA TYR A 95 3.92 2.24 -7.12
C TYR A 95 3.48 2.96 -5.86
N ILE A 96 2.45 2.47 -5.20
CA ILE A 96 2.00 2.90 -3.88
C ILE A 96 2.53 1.89 -2.87
N ILE A 97 3.24 2.39 -1.87
CA ILE A 97 3.91 1.56 -0.87
C ILE A 97 3.37 1.88 0.50
N PHE A 98 2.84 0.87 1.18
CA PHE A 98 2.43 0.94 2.58
C PHE A 98 3.41 0.16 3.45
N ASN A 99 3.68 0.68 4.64
CA ASN A 99 4.16 -0.15 5.74
C ASN A 99 2.95 -0.95 6.26
N ARG A 100 3.00 -2.28 6.17
CA ARG A 100 2.01 -3.23 6.67
C ARG A 100 2.69 -4.17 7.65
N LYS A 101 2.60 -3.85 8.95
CA LYS A 101 3.27 -4.59 10.01
C LYS A 101 2.27 -5.16 10.99
N LEU A 102 2.25 -6.49 11.07
CA LEU A 102 1.47 -7.25 12.03
C LEU A 102 2.41 -7.70 13.15
N GLY A 103 2.18 -7.19 14.35
CA GLY A 103 2.88 -7.60 15.56
C GLY A 103 1.92 -8.24 16.56
N ASP A 104 2.48 -8.76 17.65
CA ASP A 104 1.72 -9.48 18.68
C ASP A 104 0.56 -8.68 19.29
N ASN A 105 0.74 -7.36 19.43
CA ASN A 105 -0.21 -6.42 20.04
C ASN A 105 -0.30 -5.11 19.24
N THR A 106 0.29 -5.08 18.06
CA THR A 106 0.43 -3.87 17.27
C THR A 106 0.09 -4.16 15.83
N TYR A 107 -0.64 -3.23 15.22
CA TYR A 107 -0.86 -3.22 13.78
C TYR A 107 -0.49 -1.85 13.24
N ILE A 108 0.26 -1.81 12.15
CA ILE A 108 0.60 -0.58 11.43
C ILE A 108 0.28 -0.79 9.97
N PHE A 109 -0.60 0.06 9.45
CA PHE A 109 -0.87 0.23 8.03
C PHE A 109 -0.74 1.70 7.69
N LYS A 110 0.35 2.10 7.05
CA LYS A 110 0.61 3.51 6.76
C LYS A 110 1.24 3.71 5.41
N LEU A 111 0.77 4.70 4.68
CA LEU A 111 1.40 5.12 3.43
C LEU A 111 2.86 5.49 3.72
N ARG A 112 3.78 4.78 3.09
CA ARG A 112 5.21 5.04 3.19
C ARG A 112 5.63 6.06 2.14
N LYS A 113 5.31 5.78 0.88
CA LYS A 113 5.60 6.65 -0.27
C LYS A 113 4.84 6.20 -1.52
N ILE A 114 4.82 7.09 -2.50
CA ILE A 114 4.40 6.79 -3.88
C ILE A 114 5.63 7.02 -4.77
N ILE A 115 5.98 6.05 -5.61
CA ILE A 115 7.07 6.14 -6.58
C ILE A 115 6.46 6.28 -7.97
N LEU A 116 6.84 7.32 -8.71
CA LEU A 116 6.52 7.43 -10.14
C LEU A 116 7.64 6.83 -10.99
N THR A 117 7.27 6.07 -12.00
CA THR A 117 8.20 5.41 -12.94
C THR A 117 8.28 6.15 -14.28
N LYS A 118 7.15 6.53 -14.88
CA LYS A 118 7.07 7.13 -16.23
C LYS A 118 7.24 8.65 -16.30
N TYR A 119 7.69 9.29 -15.21
CA TYR A 119 7.77 10.77 -15.12
C TYR A 119 9.14 11.32 -14.72
N GLN A 120 10.21 10.53 -14.86
CA GLN A 120 11.56 11.08 -14.81
C GLN A 120 11.87 11.82 -16.11
N VAL A 121 11.55 13.12 -16.15
CA VAL A 121 12.12 14.10 -17.08
C VAL A 121 13.13 14.96 -16.34
#